data_AF-A0A930XQN8-F1
#
_entry.id   AF-A0A930XQN8-F1
#
_cell.length_a   1.000
_cell.length_b   1.000
_cell.length_c   1.000
_cell.angle_alpha   90.00
_cell.angle_beta   90.00
_cell.angle_gamma   90.00
#
_symmetry.space_group_name_H-M   'P 1'
#
loop_
_entity.id
_entity.type
_entity.pdbx_description
1 polymer ?
#
loop_
_entity_poly.entity_id
_entity_poly.type
_entity_poly.pdbx_seq_one_letter_code
_entity_poly.pdbx_strand_id
1 'polypeptide(L)'
;MASSSGQSEHESGDRNQQAKEQFLFPRSKYFGEFTPQNLAFNANLQEFARRVEFICALETNGKLSTHDAYDQIKDLWKKLKASKTALIDTPPPDPPELPDDNV
;
A
#
# COMPACT_ATOMS: atom_id res chain seq x y z
N MET A 1 -23.05 -27.06 -31.64
CA MET A 1 -22.18 -27.27 -30.47
C MET A 1 -20.76 -27.04 -30.97
N ALA A 2 -19.94 -26.11 -30.51
CA ALA A 2 -19.86 -25.43 -29.23
C ALA A 2 -19.54 -23.94 -29.43
N SER A 3 -20.07 -23.12 -28.52
CA SER A 3 -19.78 -21.70 -28.37
C SER A 3 -18.37 -21.51 -27.78
N SER A 4 -17.59 -20.56 -28.30
CA SER A 4 -16.47 -19.98 -27.56
C SER A 4 -16.21 -18.57 -28.04
N SER A 5 -16.21 -17.63 -27.09
CA SER A 5 -15.47 -16.36 -27.03
C SER A 5 -16.34 -15.29 -26.38
N GLY A 6 -16.21 -15.18 -25.06
CA GLY A 6 -16.87 -14.15 -24.27
C GLY A 6 -16.08 -13.90 -22.99
N GLN A 7 -14.83 -13.43 -23.13
CA GLN A 7 -14.03 -12.87 -22.03
C GLN A 7 -13.06 -11.82 -22.60
N SER A 8 -13.47 -10.55 -22.68
CA SER A 8 -12.55 -9.45 -23.00
C SER A 8 -12.97 -8.06 -22.47
N GLU A 9 -13.76 -7.99 -21.39
CA GLU A 9 -14.25 -6.69 -20.88
C GLU A 9 -13.79 -6.34 -19.45
N HIS A 10 -13.09 -7.22 -18.74
CA HIS A 10 -12.84 -7.04 -17.30
C HIS A 10 -11.56 -6.26 -16.91
N GLU A 11 -10.64 -5.99 -17.86
CA GLU A 11 -9.34 -5.33 -17.58
C GLU A 11 -9.34 -3.80 -17.76
N SER A 12 -10.39 -3.22 -18.36
CA SER A 12 -10.40 -1.80 -18.74
C SER A 12 -10.71 -0.83 -17.58
N GLY A 13 -11.42 -1.29 -16.54
CA GLY A 13 -11.81 -0.44 -15.40
C GLY A 13 -10.67 -0.15 -14.42
N ASP A 14 -9.79 -1.13 -14.19
CA ASP A 14 -8.77 -1.07 -13.14
C ASP A 14 -7.62 -0.11 -13.49
N ARG A 15 -7.18 -0.10 -14.75
CA ARG A 15 -6.16 0.85 -15.25
C ARG A 15 -6.57 2.31 -15.11
N ASN A 16 -7.86 2.60 -15.30
CA ASN A 16 -8.39 3.97 -15.21
C ASN A 16 -8.43 4.44 -13.74
N GLN A 17 -8.76 3.55 -12.81
CA GLN A 17 -8.74 3.83 -11.38
C GLN A 17 -7.31 4.15 -10.90
N GLN A 18 -6.33 3.31 -11.28
CA GLN A 18 -4.92 3.52 -10.94
C GLN A 18 -4.36 4.82 -11.52
N ALA A 19 -4.70 5.15 -12.77
CA ALA A 19 -4.30 6.40 -13.40
C ALA A 19 -4.87 7.64 -12.66
N LYS A 20 -6.14 7.58 -12.22
CA LYS A 20 -6.75 8.66 -11.43
C LYS A 20 -6.07 8.83 -10.08
N GLU A 21 -5.78 7.73 -9.38
CA GLU A 21 -5.08 7.79 -8.11
C GLU A 21 -3.67 8.37 -8.25
N GLN A 22 -2.98 8.03 -9.33
CA GLN A 22 -1.64 8.56 -9.62
C GLN A 22 -1.68 10.05 -10.00
N PHE A 23 -2.73 10.49 -10.69
CA PHE A 23 -2.95 11.89 -11.05
C PHE A 23 -3.31 12.75 -9.84
N LEU A 24 -4.32 12.31 -9.06
CA LEU A 24 -4.80 13.06 -7.90
C LEU A 24 -3.76 13.09 -6.77
N PHE A 25 -2.94 12.04 -6.70
CA PHE A 25 -1.96 11.89 -5.66
C PHE A 25 -0.64 11.37 -6.24
N PRO A 26 0.24 12.26 -6.71
CA PRO A 26 1.56 11.86 -7.20
C PRO A 26 2.37 11.24 -6.05
N ARG A 27 3.15 10.20 -6.37
CA ARG A 27 4.13 9.62 -5.43
C ARG A 27 5.40 10.45 -5.48
N SER A 28 5.87 10.88 -4.32
CA SER A 28 7.16 11.53 -4.16
C SER A 28 8.29 10.52 -4.31
N LYS A 29 9.40 10.96 -4.89
CA LYS A 29 10.62 10.16 -4.97
C LYS A 29 11.13 9.86 -3.56
N TYR A 30 11.69 8.67 -3.38
CA TYR A 30 12.40 8.31 -2.16
C TYR A 30 13.83 8.85 -2.21
N PHE A 31 14.26 9.55 -1.16
CA PHE A 31 15.58 10.17 -1.06
C PHE A 31 16.44 9.59 0.08
N GLY A 32 16.00 8.49 0.70
CA GLY A 32 16.77 7.81 1.75
C GLY A 32 17.63 6.67 1.20
N GLU A 33 18.30 5.97 2.13
CA GLU A 33 19.14 4.81 1.82
C GLU A 33 18.34 3.71 1.10
N PHE A 34 18.82 3.32 -0.08
CA PHE A 34 18.11 2.34 -0.90
C PHE A 34 18.28 0.93 -0.33
N THR A 35 17.17 0.41 0.21
CA THR A 35 16.92 -1.03 0.38
C THR A 35 15.50 -1.32 -0.11
N PRO A 36 15.20 -2.54 -0.61
CA PRO A 36 13.84 -2.90 -0.98
C PRO A 36 12.82 -2.65 0.15
N GLN A 37 13.23 -2.92 1.39
CA GLN A 37 12.47 -2.70 2.61
C GLN A 37 12.16 -1.22 2.84
N ASN A 38 13.19 -0.36 2.74
CA ASN A 38 13.05 1.08 2.91
C ASN A 38 12.15 1.69 1.83
N LEU A 39 12.33 1.26 0.58
CA LEU A 39 11.51 1.73 -0.53
C LEU A 39 10.04 1.31 -0.36
N ALA A 40 9.79 0.05 0.01
CA ALA A 40 8.46 -0.47 0.27
C ALA A 40 7.79 0.25 1.45
N PHE A 41 8.50 0.41 2.57
CA PHE A 41 7.99 1.13 3.72
C PHE A 41 7.69 2.60 3.41
N ASN A 42 8.57 3.27 2.66
CA ASN A 42 8.33 4.64 2.20
C ASN A 42 7.08 4.73 1.30
N ALA A 43 6.84 3.75 0.41
CA ALA A 43 5.62 3.71 -0.39
C ALA A 43 4.36 3.59 0.49
N ASN A 44 4.42 2.79 1.56
CA ASN A 44 3.33 2.64 2.52
C ASN A 44 3.12 3.90 3.36
N LEU A 45 4.20 4.59 3.75
CA LEU A 45 4.14 5.86 4.45
C LEU A 45 3.49 6.96 3.58
N GLN A 46 3.83 7.00 2.29
CA GLN A 46 3.19 7.92 1.35
C GLN A 46 1.70 7.62 1.13
N GLU A 47 1.31 6.34 1.09
CA GLU A 47 -0.11 5.96 1.04
C GLU A 47 -0.83 6.40 2.32
N PHE A 48 -0.23 6.18 3.49
CA PHE A 48 -0.78 6.64 4.77
C PHE A 48 -1.06 8.15 4.76
N ALA A 49 -0.06 8.96 4.42
CA ALA A 49 -0.19 10.43 4.42
C ALA A 49 -1.34 10.90 3.51
N ARG A 50 -1.42 10.31 2.32
CA ARG A 50 -2.46 10.58 1.33
C ARG A 50 -3.86 10.23 1.81
N ARG A 51 -4.03 9.06 2.43
CA ARG A 51 -5.34 8.63 2.94
C ARG A 51 -5.78 9.50 4.12
N VAL A 52 -4.84 9.91 4.98
CA VAL A 52 -5.12 10.88 6.06
C VAL A 52 -5.59 12.21 5.47
N GLU A 53 -4.88 12.76 4.47
CA GLU A 53 -5.28 13.99 3.79
C GLU A 53 -6.70 13.89 3.21
N PHE A 54 -7.01 12.79 2.53
CA PHE A 54 -8.35 12.56 1.98
C PHE A 54 -9.43 12.47 3.07
N ILE A 55 -9.16 11.77 4.17
CA ILE A 55 -10.08 11.68 5.31
C ILE A 55 -10.33 13.07 5.91
N CYS A 56 -9.27 13.85 6.13
CA CYS A 56 -9.39 15.21 6.64
C CYS A 56 -10.19 16.11 5.68
N ALA A 57 -9.96 16.00 4.37
CA ALA A 57 -10.73 16.74 3.38
C ALA A 57 -12.22 16.35 3.38
N LEU A 58 -12.56 15.08 3.59
CA LEU A 58 -13.96 14.64 3.72
C LEU A 58 -14.61 15.19 5.00
N GLU A 59 -13.88 15.16 6.11
CA GLU A 59 -14.35 15.67 7.39
C GLU A 59 -14.61 17.18 7.33
N THR A 60 -13.65 17.95 6.80
CA THR A 60 -13.77 19.41 6.66
C THR A 60 -14.92 19.81 5.73
N ASN A 61 -15.23 18.98 4.71
CA ASN A 61 -16.38 19.19 3.83
C ASN A 61 -17.71 18.65 4.41
N GLY A 62 -17.72 18.17 5.66
CA GLY A 62 -18.91 17.64 6.34
C GLY A 62 -19.42 16.31 5.78
N LYS A 63 -18.62 15.61 4.96
CA LYS A 63 -18.96 14.31 4.36
C LYS A 63 -18.65 13.14 5.31
N LEU A 64 -17.86 13.39 6.33
CA LEU A 64 -17.45 12.43 7.34
C LEU A 64 -17.50 13.09 8.72
N SER A 65 -17.96 12.38 9.75
CA SER A 65 -17.94 12.92 11.11
C SER A 65 -16.52 12.97 11.66
N THR A 66 -16.24 13.90 12.58
CA THR A 66 -14.94 13.99 13.24
C THR A 66 -14.57 12.69 13.97
N HIS A 67 -15.55 12.00 14.56
CA HIS A 67 -15.32 10.72 15.24
C HIS A 67 -14.91 9.62 14.24
N ASP A 68 -15.65 9.48 13.13
CA ASP A 68 -15.33 8.48 12.11
C ASP A 68 -14.01 8.77 11.41
N ALA A 69 -13.68 10.05 11.20
CA ALA A 69 -12.40 10.47 10.67
C ALA A 69 -11.25 10.06 11.61
N TYR A 70 -11.39 10.31 12.91
CA TYR A 70 -10.42 9.91 13.92
C TYR A 70 -10.19 8.40 13.94
N ASP A 71 -11.26 7.61 13.95
CA ASP A 71 -11.16 6.14 13.98
C ASP A 71 -10.49 5.58 12.72
N GLN A 72 -10.83 6.12 11.54
CA GLN A 72 -10.17 5.72 10.30
C GLN A 72 -8.67 6.06 10.28
N ILE A 73 -8.29 7.26 10.74
CA ILE A 73 -6.87 7.65 10.85
C ILE A 73 -6.13 6.72 11.83
N LYS A 74 -6.77 6.37 12.96
CA LYS A 74 -6.20 5.45 13.95
C LYS A 74 -5.97 4.07 13.37
N ASP A 75 -6.87 3.56 12.55
CA ASP A 75 -6.70 2.27 11.87
C ASP A 75 -5.62 2.31 10.79
N LEU A 76 -5.52 3.39 10.02
CA LEU A 76 -4.41 3.62 9.10
C LEU A 76 -3.06 3.63 9.83
N TRP A 77 -2.98 4.28 11.00
CA TRP A 77 -1.78 4.29 11.82
C TRP A 77 -1.38 2.90 12.31
N LYS A 78 -2.35 2.08 12.75
CA LYS A 78 -2.08 0.68 13.14
C LYS A 78 -1.48 -0.11 11.97
N LYS A 79 -2.02 0.03 10.76
CA LYS A 79 -1.52 -0.63 9.54
C LYS A 79 -0.10 -0.18 9.21
N LEU A 80 0.18 1.12 9.27
CA LEU A 80 1.52 1.66 9.00
C LEU A 80 2.54 1.12 10.02
N LYS A 81 2.19 1.08 11.31
CA LYS A 81 3.05 0.50 12.35
C LYS A 81 3.36 -0.98 12.07
N ALA A 82 2.35 -1.78 11.75
CA ALA A 82 2.54 -3.19 11.43
C ALA A 82 3.47 -3.36 10.21
N SER A 83 3.30 -2.52 9.18
CA SER A 83 4.20 -2.52 8.02
C SER A 83 5.63 -2.14 8.38
N LYS A 84 5.86 -1.16 9.26
CA LYS A 84 7.21 -0.82 9.74
C LYS A 84 7.87 -2.03 10.39
N THR A 85 7.16 -2.71 11.28
CA THR A 85 7.69 -3.89 11.97
C THR A 85 8.04 -5.01 10.98
N ALA A 86 7.18 -5.26 10.00
CA ALA A 86 7.37 -6.33 9.01
C ALA A 86 8.44 -6.04 7.95
N LEU A 87 8.79 -4.77 7.70
CA LEU A 87 9.76 -4.40 6.67
C LEU A 87 11.09 -3.95 7.25
N ILE A 88 11.08 -3.24 8.37
CA ILE A 88 12.26 -2.56 8.91
C ILE A 88 12.78 -3.27 10.15
N ASP A 89 11.89 -3.67 11.05
CA ASP A 89 12.29 -4.18 12.38
C ASP A 89 12.51 -5.71 12.40
N THR A 90 12.09 -6.44 11.35
CA THR A 90 12.27 -7.89 11.25
C THR A 90 13.54 -8.24 10.47
N PRO A 91 14.50 -8.96 11.06
CA PRO A 91 15.68 -9.42 10.33
C PRO A 91 15.29 -10.45 9.26
N PRO A 92 16.07 -10.57 8.17
CA PRO A 92 15.85 -11.60 7.16
C PRO A 92 15.77 -12.98 7.81
N PRO A 93 14.87 -13.87 7.36
CA PRO A 93 14.87 -15.26 7.83
C PRO A 93 16.25 -15.88 7.59
N ASP A 94 16.69 -16.71 8.53
CA ASP A 94 17.96 -17.42 8.40
C ASP A 94 17.99 -18.14 7.04
N PRO A 95 19.12 -18.11 6.32
CA PRO A 95 19.26 -18.85 5.07
C PRO A 95 18.82 -20.30 5.27
N PRO A 96 18.17 -20.93 4.27
CA PRO A 96 17.85 -22.35 4.35
C PRO A 96 19.13 -23.12 4.70
N GLU A 97 19.11 -23.94 5.75
CA GLU A 97 20.18 -24.90 6.01
C GLU A 97 20.30 -25.77 4.75
N LEU A 98 21.36 -25.54 3.98
CA LEU A 98 21.69 -26.42 2.88
C LEU A 98 22.06 -27.77 3.50
N PRO A 99 21.55 -28.89 2.96
CA PRO A 99 21.93 -30.20 3.46
C PRO A 99 23.46 -30.34 3.38
N ASP A 100 24.07 -30.84 4.46
CA ASP A 100 25.51 -31.11 4.50
C ASP A 100 25.90 -32.02 3.33
N ASP A 101 26.77 -31.53 2.44
CA ASP A 101 27.37 -32.26 1.32
C ASP A 101 28.37 -33.32 1.84
N ASN A 102 27.91 -34.25 2.68
CA ASN A 102 28.73 -35.35 3.18
C ASN A 102 27.99 -36.68 2.99
N VAL A 103 28.09 -37.21 1.76
CA VAL A 103 27.80 -38.59 1.37
C VAL A 103 29.03 -39.18 0.71
#